data_AF-A0A0C9QN24-F1
#
_entry.id   AF-A0A0C9QN24-F1
#
_cell.length_a   1.000
_cell.length_b   1.000
_cell.length_c   1.000
_cell.angle_alpha   90.00
_cell.angle_beta   90.00
_cell.angle_gamma   90.00
#
_symmetry.space_group_name_H-M   'P 1'
#
loop_
_entity.id
_entity.type
_entity.pdbx_description
1 polymer ?
#
loop_
_entity_poly.entity_id
_entity_poly.type
_entity_poly.pdbx_seq_one_letter_code
_entity_poly.pdbx_strand_id
1 'polypeptide(L)'
;TDALAYAARAYREHLISQCLKLVAGTATNGDAHASTMLQLSKAVVESADVECYLSADEGTGGTCEDAVGLWWGAVLWAAACWRLGEEDFTPWTMAEAKFPREKNFSENSGGSPLPDAVLCVVQAAKRPRSRSSIRLIDQAGKHLEHSLVYYNCKQQPSQNVQLVHLWLCDWLLELRTILWQELWDSQSSSSPTPTTTSTFLAGFQCDLARLRKLSRDIPSVLPRIFLYEATARIMAG
;
A
#
# COMPACT_ATOMS: atom_id res chain seq x y z
N THR A 1 -12.16 20.60 -22.76
CA THR A 1 -11.79 20.05 -21.45
C THR A 1 -12.33 20.99 -20.39
N ASP A 2 -13.11 20.47 -19.44
CA ASP A 2 -13.60 21.27 -18.32
C ASP A 2 -12.43 21.60 -17.38
N ALA A 3 -12.14 22.89 -17.22
CA ALA A 3 -11.04 23.37 -16.40
C ALA A 3 -11.21 23.02 -14.92
N LEU A 4 -12.46 22.96 -14.44
CA LEU A 4 -12.77 22.61 -13.05
C LEU A 4 -12.50 21.13 -12.79
N ALA A 5 -12.97 20.24 -13.68
CA ALA A 5 -12.68 18.81 -13.59
C ALA A 5 -11.16 18.52 -13.64
N TYR A 6 -10.41 19.24 -14.48
CA TYR A 6 -8.95 19.13 -14.51
C TYR A 6 -8.31 19.59 -13.20
N ALA A 7 -8.72 20.75 -12.67
CA ALA A 7 -8.19 21.26 -11.41
C ALA A 7 -8.48 20.33 -10.22
N ALA A 8 -9.69 19.77 -10.15
CA ALA A 8 -10.07 18.81 -9.12
C ALA A 8 -9.21 17.54 -9.17
N ARG A 9 -8.97 17.00 -10.36
CA ARG A 9 -8.08 15.85 -10.55
C ARG A 9 -6.63 16.16 -10.15
N ALA A 10 -6.09 17.30 -10.60
CA ALA A 10 -4.73 17.70 -10.27
C ALA A 10 -4.54 17.91 -8.75
N TYR A 11 -5.55 18.47 -8.09
CA TYR A 11 -5.58 18.61 -6.63
C TYR A 11 -5.56 17.24 -5.93
N ARG A 12 -6.37 16.27 -6.37
CA ARG A 12 -6.34 14.90 -5.84
C ARG A 12 -4.99 14.22 -6.02
N GLU A 13 -4.42 14.31 -7.22
CA GLU A 13 -3.11 13.74 -7.51
C GLU A 13 -2.01 14.37 -6.62
N HIS A 14 -2.11 15.67 -6.33
CA HIS A 14 -1.24 16.35 -5.38
C HIS A 14 -1.38 15.80 -3.95
N LEU A 15 -2.61 15.69 -3.44
CA LEU A 15 -2.88 15.16 -2.10
C LEU A 15 -2.36 13.71 -1.96
N ILE A 16 -2.62 12.85 -2.96
CA ILE A 16 -2.11 11.48 -3.00
C ILE A 16 -0.58 11.48 -2.94
N SER A 17 0.09 12.35 -3.71
CA SER A 17 1.56 12.44 -3.70
C SER A 17 2.10 12.84 -2.33
N GLN A 18 1.43 13.74 -1.61
CA GLN A 18 1.81 14.12 -0.23
C GLN A 18 1.65 12.94 0.73
N CYS A 19 0.50 12.24 0.69
CA CYS A 19 0.29 11.04 1.49
C CYS A 19 1.36 9.97 1.21
N LEU A 20 1.71 9.76 -0.06
CA LEU A 20 2.74 8.79 -0.44
C LEU A 20 4.13 9.15 0.10
N LYS A 21 4.50 10.44 0.11
CA LYS A 21 5.75 10.89 0.72
C LYS A 21 5.75 10.69 2.24
N LEU A 22 4.63 10.91 2.91
CA LEU A 22 4.48 10.69 4.34
C LEU A 22 4.57 9.19 4.68
N VAL A 23 3.80 8.34 4.00
CA VAL A 23 3.75 6.90 4.28
C VAL A 23 5.06 6.19 3.94
N ALA A 24 5.74 6.61 2.87
CA ALA A 24 7.06 6.12 2.52
C ALA A 24 8.17 6.72 3.42
N GLY A 25 7.84 7.73 4.25
CA GLY A 25 8.78 8.49 5.09
C GLY A 25 9.89 9.18 4.30
N THR A 26 9.56 9.73 3.15
CA THR A 26 10.44 10.56 2.31
C THR A 26 10.08 12.04 2.39
N ALA A 27 9.17 12.43 3.29
CA ALA A 27 8.80 13.82 3.49
C ALA A 27 9.97 14.62 4.10
N THR A 28 10.28 15.78 3.53
CA THR A 28 11.45 16.61 3.88
C THR A 28 11.28 17.39 5.18
N ASN A 29 10.07 17.46 5.73
CA ASN A 29 9.71 18.49 6.71
C ASN A 29 9.75 18.00 8.17
N GLY A 30 10.35 16.85 8.47
CA GLY A 30 10.47 16.31 9.85
C GLY A 30 9.16 15.84 10.49
N ASP A 31 8.02 16.38 10.07
CA ASP A 31 6.69 16.08 10.59
C ASP A 31 5.98 14.97 9.79
N ALA A 32 6.61 13.80 9.69
CA ALA A 32 5.94 12.61 9.15
C ALA A 32 4.94 12.03 10.16
N HIS A 33 3.89 12.79 10.48
CA HIS A 33 2.87 12.38 11.43
C HIS A 33 1.73 11.64 10.73
N ALA A 34 1.40 10.46 11.26
CA ALA A 34 0.28 9.66 10.75
C ALA A 34 -1.07 10.41 10.84
N SER A 35 -1.22 11.37 11.74
CA SER A 35 -2.38 12.26 11.85
C SER A 35 -2.52 13.20 10.64
N THR A 36 -1.42 13.77 10.15
CA THR A 36 -1.42 14.57 8.91
C THR A 36 -1.79 13.71 7.70
N MET A 37 -1.26 12.50 7.64
CA MET A 37 -1.62 11.54 6.59
C MET A 37 -3.12 11.18 6.63
N LEU A 38 -3.68 10.97 7.83
CA LEU A 38 -5.10 10.72 8.02
C LEU A 38 -5.95 11.87 7.46
N GLN A 39 -5.62 13.11 7.81
CA GLN A 39 -6.32 14.30 7.32
C GLN A 39 -6.26 14.41 5.79
N LEU A 40 -5.07 14.28 5.21
CA LEU A 40 -4.88 14.34 3.75
C LEU A 40 -5.63 13.21 3.03
N SER A 41 -5.61 11.99 3.56
CA SER A 41 -6.33 10.86 2.95
C SER A 41 -7.85 11.04 2.97
N LYS A 42 -8.42 11.64 4.03
CA LYS A 42 -9.85 11.98 4.08
C LYS A 42 -10.20 13.06 3.06
N ALA A 43 -9.34 14.07 2.90
CA ALA A 43 -9.50 15.08 1.86
C ALA A 43 -9.44 14.50 0.43
N VAL A 44 -8.65 13.44 0.20
CA VAL A 44 -8.66 12.71 -1.09
C VAL A 44 -10.03 12.05 -1.33
N VAL A 45 -10.59 11.39 -0.31
CA VAL A 45 -11.92 10.76 -0.40
C VAL A 45 -13.00 11.81 -0.66
N GLU A 46 -13.05 12.88 0.14
CA GLU A 46 -14.02 13.97 0.00
C GLU A 46 -13.96 14.64 -1.38
N SER A 47 -12.75 14.86 -1.91
CA SER A 47 -12.59 15.47 -3.23
C SER A 47 -12.83 14.51 -4.40
N ALA A 48 -12.88 13.20 -4.16
CA ALA A 48 -13.21 12.19 -5.16
C ALA A 48 -14.72 11.84 -5.15
N ASP A 49 -15.38 12.05 -4.01
CA ASP A 49 -16.82 11.88 -3.79
C ASP A 49 -17.60 13.18 -4.05
N VAL A 50 -17.41 13.77 -5.22
CA VAL A 50 -18.11 15.01 -5.58
C VAL A 50 -19.32 14.70 -6.45
N GLU A 51 -20.51 15.08 -5.96
CA GLU A 51 -21.73 15.09 -6.75
C GLU A 51 -21.60 16.07 -7.92
N CYS A 52 -21.66 15.57 -9.15
CA CYS A 52 -21.71 16.43 -10.33
C CYS A 52 -23.12 17.02 -10.45
N TYR A 53 -23.31 18.22 -9.90
CA TYR A 53 -24.52 19.04 -10.15
C TYR A 53 -24.59 19.62 -11.57
N LEU A 54 -23.58 19.34 -12.41
CA LEU A 54 -23.48 19.88 -13.75
C LEU A 54 -24.08 18.94 -14.79
N SER A 55 -25.41 18.79 -14.75
CA SER A 55 -26.19 18.43 -15.93
C SER A 55 -27.56 19.07 -15.78
N ALA A 56 -27.70 20.25 -16.38
CA ALA A 56 -28.98 20.96 -16.53
C ALA A 56 -29.84 20.33 -17.64
N ASP A 57 -29.96 18.99 -17.62
CA ASP A 57 -30.92 18.25 -18.42
C ASP A 57 -31.67 17.32 -17.47
N GLU A 58 -32.99 17.51 -17.40
CA GLU A 58 -33.86 16.91 -16.42
C GLU A 58 -33.77 15.37 -16.47
N GLY A 59 -33.41 14.74 -15.34
CA GLY A 59 -33.88 13.38 -15.05
C GLY A 59 -32.89 12.36 -14.51
N THR A 60 -31.57 12.57 -14.53
CA THR A 60 -30.64 11.61 -13.88
C THR A 60 -29.36 12.32 -13.44
N GLY A 61 -29.30 12.74 -12.18
CA GLY A 61 -28.05 13.23 -11.58
C GLY A 61 -27.01 12.12 -11.58
N GLY A 62 -26.07 12.18 -12.53
CA GLY A 62 -24.95 11.24 -12.61
C GLY A 62 -23.87 11.66 -11.61
N THR A 63 -23.56 10.80 -10.64
CA THR A 63 -22.37 10.96 -9.80
C THR A 63 -21.12 10.82 -10.69
N CYS A 64 -20.32 11.88 -10.83
CA CYS A 64 -19.01 11.79 -11.49
C CYS A 64 -17.98 11.34 -10.46
N GLU A 65 -18.14 10.12 -9.97
CA GLU A 65 -17.29 9.55 -8.96
C GLU A 65 -15.91 9.21 -9.55
N ASP A 66 -14.83 9.77 -9.00
CA ASP A 66 -13.46 9.36 -9.33
C ASP A 66 -13.12 8.08 -8.55
N ALA A 67 -13.53 6.94 -9.11
CA ALA A 67 -13.32 5.63 -8.48
C ALA A 67 -11.85 5.34 -8.12
N VAL A 68 -10.90 5.84 -8.92
CA VAL A 68 -9.46 5.65 -8.66
C VAL A 68 -9.02 6.54 -7.50
N GLY A 69 -9.45 7.80 -7.48
CA GLY A 69 -9.22 8.72 -6.38
C GLY A 69 -9.78 8.21 -5.06
N LEU A 70 -11.02 7.73 -5.06
CA LEU A 70 -11.66 7.14 -3.88
C LEU A 70 -10.91 5.91 -3.36
N TRP A 71 -10.51 5.02 -4.27
CA TRP A 71 -9.76 3.84 -3.89
C TRP A 71 -8.42 4.20 -3.23
N TRP A 72 -7.65 5.10 -3.84
CA TRP A 72 -6.39 5.56 -3.24
C TRP A 72 -6.60 6.31 -1.93
N GLY A 73 -7.63 7.15 -1.82
CA GLY A 73 -8.00 7.82 -0.59
C GLY A 73 -8.30 6.83 0.53
N ALA A 74 -9.11 5.81 0.26
CA ALA A 74 -9.44 4.75 1.20
C ALA A 74 -8.22 3.91 1.61
N VAL A 75 -7.35 3.56 0.67
CA VAL A 75 -6.10 2.82 0.92
C VAL A 75 -5.17 3.61 1.85
N LEU A 76 -4.96 4.90 1.56
CA LEU A 76 -4.09 5.78 2.36
C LEU A 76 -4.69 6.06 3.74
N TRP A 77 -6.01 6.17 3.82
CA TRP A 77 -6.72 6.30 5.09
C TRP A 77 -6.56 5.03 5.93
N ALA A 78 -6.76 3.84 5.35
CA ALA A 78 -6.55 2.58 6.05
C ALA A 78 -5.11 2.46 6.59
N ALA A 79 -4.12 2.87 5.78
CA ALA A 79 -2.73 2.92 6.20
C ALA A 79 -2.49 3.91 7.36
N ALA A 80 -3.20 5.04 7.39
CA ALA A 80 -3.11 6.01 8.48
C ALA A 80 -3.71 5.47 9.78
N CYS A 81 -4.91 4.88 9.70
CA CYS A 81 -5.54 4.23 10.85
C CYS A 81 -4.65 3.10 11.39
N TRP A 82 -4.06 2.29 10.51
CA TRP A 82 -3.09 1.26 10.89
C TRP A 82 -1.90 1.83 11.67
N ARG A 83 -1.29 2.93 11.18
CA ARG A 83 -0.15 3.58 11.83
C ARG A 83 -0.51 4.24 13.16
N LEU A 84 -1.75 4.69 13.31
CA LEU A 84 -2.26 5.31 14.54
C LEU A 84 -2.81 4.30 15.56
N GLY A 85 -3.01 3.04 15.15
CA GLY A 85 -3.72 2.05 15.97
C GLY A 85 -5.21 2.38 16.13
N GLU A 86 -5.82 3.07 15.16
CA GLU A 86 -7.25 3.36 15.15
C GLU A 86 -8.04 2.12 14.68
N GLU A 87 -9.06 1.75 15.44
CA GLU A 87 -9.96 0.62 15.16
C GLU A 87 -11.13 1.01 14.22
N ASP A 88 -10.87 1.85 13.21
CA ASP A 88 -11.86 2.21 12.19
C ASP A 88 -11.78 1.25 10.99
N PHE A 89 -12.81 0.42 10.81
CA PHE A 89 -12.92 -0.54 9.71
C PHE A 89 -13.46 0.05 8.40
N THR A 90 -13.95 1.29 8.43
CA THR A 90 -14.54 2.01 7.29
C THR A 90 -13.58 2.11 6.10
N PRO A 91 -12.34 2.64 6.24
CA PRO A 91 -11.45 2.78 5.09
C PRO A 91 -11.05 1.44 4.47
N TRP A 92 -10.96 0.37 5.27
CA TRP A 92 -10.64 -0.97 4.79
C TRP A 92 -11.74 -1.55 3.90
N THR A 93 -12.99 -1.40 4.33
CA THR A 93 -14.15 -1.88 3.57
C THR A 93 -14.33 -1.07 2.29
N MET A 94 -14.09 0.25 2.37
CA MET A 94 -14.11 1.13 1.20
C MET A 94 -13.01 0.77 0.20
N ALA A 95 -11.77 0.51 0.65
CA ALA A 95 -10.66 0.12 -0.21
C ALA A 95 -10.91 -1.21 -0.94
N GLU A 96 -11.57 -2.17 -0.30
CA GLU A 96 -11.96 -3.45 -0.93
C GLU A 96 -13.11 -3.27 -1.93
N ALA A 97 -14.08 -2.41 -1.61
CA ALA A 97 -15.28 -2.18 -2.42
C ALA A 97 -15.00 -1.34 -3.67
N LYS A 98 -14.17 -0.30 -3.55
CA LYS A 98 -13.82 0.62 -4.64
C LYS A 98 -12.60 0.15 -5.45
N PHE A 99 -12.07 -1.04 -5.18
CA PHE A 99 -10.95 -1.60 -5.94
C PHE A 99 -11.29 -1.67 -7.45
N PRO A 100 -10.45 -1.11 -8.34
CA PRO A 100 -10.76 -1.01 -9.77
C PRO A 100 -10.59 -2.36 -10.50
N ARG A 101 -11.54 -3.29 -10.31
CA ARG A 101 -11.53 -4.66 -10.87
C ARG A 101 -11.62 -4.71 -12.40
N GLU A 102 -12.46 -3.87 -13.00
CA GLU A 102 -12.93 -4.09 -14.38
C GLU A 102 -12.31 -3.16 -15.43
N LYS A 103 -11.66 -2.06 -15.03
CA LYS A 103 -11.29 -1.01 -16.00
C LYS A 103 -9.82 -0.94 -16.44
N ASN A 104 -8.89 -1.72 -15.89
CA ASN A 104 -7.47 -1.60 -16.27
C ASN A 104 -6.62 -2.89 -16.27
N PHE A 105 -7.13 -4.04 -15.82
CA PHE A 105 -6.26 -5.21 -15.58
C PHE A 105 -6.96 -6.53 -15.91
N SER A 106 -7.51 -6.66 -17.12
CA SER A 106 -7.75 -8.01 -17.66
C SER A 106 -6.39 -8.73 -17.72
N GLU A 107 -6.34 -9.98 -17.27
CA GLU A 107 -5.14 -10.83 -17.37
C GLU A 107 -4.60 -10.92 -18.82
N ASN A 108 -5.43 -10.56 -19.82
CA ASN A 108 -5.07 -10.47 -21.23
C ASN A 108 -4.67 -9.06 -21.73
N SER A 109 -4.78 -7.99 -20.94
CA SER A 109 -4.57 -6.59 -21.39
C SER A 109 -3.34 -5.88 -20.81
N GLY A 110 -2.41 -6.60 -20.19
CA GLY A 110 -1.04 -6.12 -19.96
C GLY A 110 -0.88 -4.88 -19.06
N GLY A 111 -1.79 -4.64 -18.11
CA GLY A 111 -1.67 -3.56 -17.13
C GLY A 111 -0.68 -3.85 -15.99
N SER A 112 -0.21 -2.80 -15.31
CA SER A 112 0.60 -2.85 -14.09
C SER A 112 -0.03 -3.66 -12.93
N PRO A 113 0.64 -4.68 -12.38
CA PRO A 113 0.14 -5.51 -11.26
C PRO A 113 0.25 -4.82 -9.88
N LEU A 114 0.60 -3.53 -9.85
CA LEU A 114 0.76 -2.76 -8.60
C LEU A 114 -0.52 -2.67 -7.75
N PRO A 115 -1.71 -2.40 -8.32
CA PRO A 115 -2.93 -2.30 -7.52
C PRO A 115 -3.29 -3.60 -6.81
N ASP A 116 -3.03 -4.76 -7.43
CA ASP A 116 -3.25 -6.07 -6.81
C ASP A 116 -2.33 -6.29 -5.60
N ALA A 117 -1.07 -5.82 -5.69
CA ALA A 117 -0.15 -5.84 -4.57
C ALA A 117 -0.69 -5.01 -3.40
N VAL A 118 -1.15 -3.78 -3.68
CA VAL A 118 -1.75 -2.88 -2.67
C VAL A 118 -2.96 -3.54 -2.00
N LEU A 119 -3.89 -4.11 -2.79
CA LEU A 119 -5.09 -4.75 -2.25
C LEU A 119 -4.74 -5.92 -1.34
N CYS A 120 -3.81 -6.78 -1.74
CA CYS A 120 -3.36 -7.91 -0.93
C CYS A 120 -2.76 -7.44 0.41
N VAL A 121 -1.94 -6.39 0.41
CA VAL A 121 -1.38 -5.82 1.64
C VAL A 121 -2.46 -5.22 2.53
N VAL A 122 -3.40 -4.46 1.98
CA VAL A 122 -4.52 -3.87 2.74
C VAL A 122 -5.37 -4.97 3.38
N GLN A 123 -5.71 -6.03 2.65
CA GLN A 123 -6.46 -7.16 3.19
C GLN A 123 -5.69 -7.91 4.29
N ALA A 124 -4.37 -8.07 4.13
CA ALA A 124 -3.53 -8.68 5.15
C ALA A 124 -3.44 -7.82 6.42
N ALA A 125 -3.25 -6.51 6.26
CA ALA A 125 -3.12 -5.56 7.35
C ALA A 125 -4.45 -5.32 8.10
N LYS A 126 -5.60 -5.48 7.45
CA LYS A 126 -6.91 -5.44 8.14
C LYS A 126 -7.01 -6.48 9.27
N ARG A 127 -6.31 -7.61 9.14
CA ARG A 127 -6.27 -8.70 10.12
C ARG A 127 -4.86 -9.30 10.16
N PRO A 128 -3.87 -8.59 10.70
CA PRO A 128 -2.46 -8.96 10.58
C PRO A 128 -2.14 -10.29 11.29
N ARG A 129 -2.97 -10.67 12.26
CA ARG A 129 -2.81 -11.85 13.13
C ARG A 129 -3.40 -13.14 12.58
N SER A 130 -4.00 -13.07 11.39
CA SER A 130 -4.67 -14.22 10.79
C SER A 130 -3.71 -15.05 9.95
N ARG A 131 -3.78 -16.39 10.04
CA ARG A 131 -3.06 -17.29 9.12
C ARG A 131 -3.42 -17.04 7.65
N SER A 132 -4.62 -16.53 7.36
CA SER A 132 -5.01 -16.13 6.00
C SER A 132 -4.14 -14.99 5.47
N SER A 133 -3.61 -14.14 6.35
CA SER A 133 -2.77 -12.99 5.99
C SER A 133 -1.43 -13.41 5.44
N ILE A 134 -0.91 -14.61 5.81
CA ILE A 134 0.34 -15.18 5.25
C ILE A 134 0.21 -15.35 3.73
N ARG A 135 -0.90 -15.91 3.26
CA ARG A 135 -1.12 -16.11 1.82
C ARG A 135 -1.24 -14.77 1.08
N LEU A 136 -1.86 -13.77 1.71
CA LEU A 136 -2.03 -12.43 1.15
C LEU A 136 -0.69 -11.69 1.04
N ILE A 137 0.16 -11.74 2.06
CA ILE A 137 1.50 -11.11 1.99
C ILE A 137 2.41 -11.78 0.94
N ASP A 138 2.30 -13.10 0.77
CA ASP A 138 3.07 -13.81 -0.26
C ASP A 138 2.58 -13.45 -1.66
N GLN A 139 1.26 -13.33 -1.83
CA GLN A 139 0.66 -12.89 -3.09
C GLN A 139 1.02 -11.43 -3.41
N ALA A 140 0.97 -10.55 -2.41
CA ALA A 140 1.42 -9.16 -2.52
C ALA A 140 2.88 -9.07 -2.95
N GLY A 141 3.77 -9.87 -2.35
CA GLY A 141 5.19 -9.92 -2.71
C GLY A 141 5.41 -10.31 -4.18
N LYS A 142 4.64 -11.28 -4.70
CA LYS A 142 4.67 -11.68 -6.12
C LYS A 142 4.18 -10.56 -7.05
N HIS A 143 3.04 -9.94 -6.75
CA HIS A 143 2.52 -8.82 -7.53
C HIS A 143 3.50 -7.63 -7.53
N LEU A 144 4.13 -7.34 -6.39
CA LEU A 144 5.12 -6.29 -6.27
C LEU A 144 6.36 -6.57 -7.11
N GLU A 145 6.86 -7.81 -7.11
CA GLU A 145 7.94 -8.23 -7.99
C GLU A 145 7.60 -8.06 -9.47
N HIS A 146 6.42 -8.55 -9.88
CA HIS A 146 5.95 -8.36 -11.25
C HIS A 146 5.80 -6.88 -11.61
N SER A 147 5.40 -6.04 -10.64
CA SER A 147 5.29 -4.59 -10.85
C SER A 147 6.65 -3.95 -11.07
N LEU A 148 7.65 -4.30 -10.27
CA LEU A 148 9.02 -3.85 -10.45
C LEU A 148 9.55 -4.24 -11.84
N VAL A 149 9.31 -5.48 -12.29
CA VAL A 149 9.70 -5.92 -13.64
C VAL A 149 8.93 -5.16 -14.72
N TYR A 150 7.62 -4.97 -14.55
CA TYR A 150 6.76 -4.23 -15.47
C TYR A 150 7.30 -2.83 -15.75
N TYR A 151 7.62 -2.06 -14.69
CA TYR A 151 8.15 -0.71 -14.86
C TYR A 151 9.60 -0.72 -15.38
N ASN A 152 10.45 -1.65 -14.94
CA ASN A 152 11.81 -1.73 -15.51
C ASN A 152 11.81 -2.01 -17.03
N CYS A 153 10.84 -2.77 -17.55
CA CYS A 153 10.79 -3.16 -18.96
C CYS A 153 9.96 -2.23 -19.86
N LYS A 154 8.86 -1.67 -19.36
CA LYS A 154 7.88 -0.96 -20.21
C LYS A 154 7.92 0.55 -20.06
N GLN A 155 8.23 1.10 -18.88
CA GLN A 155 8.06 2.53 -18.58
C GLN A 155 8.90 2.96 -17.37
N GLN A 156 9.59 4.10 -17.46
CA GLN A 156 10.19 4.71 -16.27
C GLN A 156 9.10 4.97 -15.22
N PRO A 157 9.24 4.44 -13.98
CA PRO A 157 8.21 4.60 -12.97
C PRO A 157 8.09 6.07 -12.58
N SER A 158 6.86 6.56 -12.45
CA SER A 158 6.63 7.89 -11.89
C SER A 158 7.07 7.92 -10.42
N GLN A 159 7.32 9.12 -9.88
CA GLN A 159 7.70 9.27 -8.47
C GLN A 159 6.68 8.60 -7.54
N ASN A 160 5.38 8.76 -7.79
CA ASN A 160 4.34 8.13 -6.99
C ASN A 160 4.42 6.60 -7.06
N VAL A 161 4.70 6.01 -8.23
CA VAL A 161 4.88 4.56 -8.37
C VAL A 161 6.06 4.07 -7.55
N GLN A 162 7.20 4.77 -7.60
CA GLN A 162 8.38 4.43 -6.79
C GLN A 162 8.08 4.51 -5.28
N LEU A 163 7.34 5.54 -4.86
CA LEU A 163 6.92 5.69 -3.46
C LEU A 163 5.99 4.56 -3.02
N VAL A 164 5.07 4.10 -3.89
CA VAL A 164 4.22 2.94 -3.60
C VAL A 164 5.05 1.66 -3.52
N HIS A 165 5.99 1.41 -4.45
CA HIS A 165 6.87 0.24 -4.37
C HIS A 165 7.66 0.20 -3.05
N LEU A 166 8.21 1.35 -2.66
CA LEU A 166 8.93 1.51 -1.41
C LEU A 166 8.04 1.25 -0.21
N TRP A 167 6.89 1.91 -0.16
CA TRP A 167 5.93 1.76 0.93
C TRP A 167 5.44 0.30 1.08
N LEU A 168 5.12 -0.38 -0.03
CA LEU A 168 4.69 -1.77 0.04
C LEU A 168 5.79 -2.72 0.49
N CYS A 169 7.05 -2.52 0.06
CA CYS A 169 8.17 -3.31 0.58
C CYS A 169 8.30 -3.16 2.10
N ASP A 170 8.24 -1.93 2.58
CA ASP A 170 8.31 -1.59 4.01
C ASP A 170 7.16 -2.22 4.80
N TRP A 171 5.94 -2.08 4.31
CA TRP A 171 4.75 -2.63 4.97
C TRP A 171 4.73 -4.16 4.96
N LEU A 172 5.21 -4.80 3.89
CA LEU A 172 5.37 -6.26 3.85
C LEU A 172 6.37 -6.77 4.89
N LEU A 173 7.51 -6.10 5.04
CA LEU A 173 8.51 -6.46 6.06
C LEU A 173 7.94 -6.29 7.48
N GLU A 174 7.15 -5.24 7.71
CA GLU A 174 6.46 -5.02 8.98
C GLU A 174 5.40 -6.08 9.27
N LEU A 175 4.50 -6.36 8.32
CA LEU A 175 3.49 -7.42 8.46
C LEU A 175 4.13 -8.79 8.67
N ARG A 176 5.25 -9.05 7.98
CA ARG A 176 6.02 -10.26 8.21
C ARG A 176 6.60 -10.29 9.64
N THR A 177 7.17 -9.19 10.10
CA THR A 177 7.70 -9.15 11.47
C THR A 177 6.61 -9.47 12.52
N ILE A 178 5.42 -8.88 12.38
CA ILE A 178 4.27 -9.13 13.26
C ILE A 178 3.86 -10.60 13.24
N LEU A 179 3.65 -11.17 12.05
CA LEU A 179 3.23 -12.57 11.90
C LEU A 179 4.26 -13.56 12.46
N TRP A 180 5.55 -13.29 12.26
CA TRP A 180 6.61 -14.14 12.81
C TRP A 180 6.63 -14.10 14.34
N GLN A 181 6.50 -12.93 14.95
CA GLN A 181 6.43 -12.77 16.41
C GLN A 181 5.25 -13.55 16.99
N GLU A 182 4.08 -13.46 16.38
CA GLU A 182 2.90 -14.20 16.86
C GLU A 182 3.02 -15.71 16.71
N LEU A 183 3.61 -16.16 15.61
CA LEU A 183 3.89 -17.59 15.41
C LEU A 183 4.92 -18.08 16.42
N TRP A 184 5.89 -17.26 16.79
CA TRP A 184 6.88 -17.58 17.82
C TRP A 184 6.24 -17.66 19.21
N ASP A 185 5.42 -16.66 19.58
CA ASP A 185 4.75 -16.59 20.87
C ASP A 185 3.70 -17.69 21.04
N SER A 186 2.93 -18.01 20.00
CA SER A 186 1.93 -19.09 20.04
C SER A 186 2.55 -20.49 20.09
N GLN A 187 3.76 -20.66 19.56
CA GLN A 187 4.51 -21.93 19.57
C GLN A 187 5.42 -22.09 20.80
N SER A 188 5.37 -21.18 21.78
CA SER A 188 6.04 -21.34 23.08
C SER A 188 5.54 -22.57 23.88
N SER A 189 4.44 -23.21 23.47
CA SER A 189 3.95 -24.50 24.00
C SER A 189 4.34 -25.73 23.14
N SER A 190 4.79 -25.52 21.90
CA SER A 190 5.31 -26.56 20.99
C SER A 190 6.26 -25.91 19.99
N SER A 191 7.57 -26.16 20.13
CA SER A 191 8.65 -25.49 19.38
C SER A 191 8.32 -25.28 17.90
N PRO A 192 8.56 -24.06 17.35
CA PRO A 192 8.24 -23.78 15.96
C PRO A 192 8.94 -24.74 15.01
N THR A 193 8.16 -25.38 14.12
CA THR A 193 8.74 -26.32 13.16
C THR A 193 9.73 -25.61 12.24
N PRO A 194 10.94 -26.15 12.03
CA PRO A 194 12.01 -25.47 11.28
C PRO A 194 11.59 -25.09 9.85
N THR A 195 10.69 -25.86 9.24
CA THR A 195 10.12 -25.59 7.92
C THR A 195 9.30 -24.29 7.87
N THR A 196 8.54 -23.97 8.92
CA THR A 196 7.69 -22.77 8.96
C THR A 196 8.52 -21.51 9.14
N THR A 197 9.56 -21.57 9.98
CA THR A 197 10.50 -20.45 10.15
C THR A 197 11.31 -20.20 8.87
N SER A 198 11.71 -21.27 8.17
CA SER A 198 12.48 -21.15 6.93
C SER A 198 11.69 -20.50 5.78
N THR A 199 10.42 -20.86 5.59
CA THR A 199 9.60 -20.24 4.53
C THR A 199 9.32 -18.77 4.82
N PHE A 200 9.12 -18.43 6.09
CA PHE A 200 8.92 -17.07 6.54
C PHE A 200 10.13 -16.17 6.27
N LEU A 201 11.30 -16.66 6.68
CA LEU A 201 12.58 -15.98 6.48
C LEU A 201 12.88 -15.79 5.00
N ALA A 202 12.57 -16.77 4.15
CA ALA A 202 12.75 -16.65 2.70
C ALA A 202 11.90 -15.50 2.13
N GLY A 203 10.61 -15.42 2.51
CA GLY A 203 9.74 -14.32 2.10
C GLY A 203 10.25 -12.96 2.58
N PHE A 204 10.68 -12.87 3.84
CA PHE A 204 11.25 -11.67 4.44
C PHE A 204 12.53 -11.22 3.71
N GLN A 205 13.44 -12.14 3.39
CA GLN A 205 14.68 -11.85 2.67
C GLN A 205 14.42 -11.37 1.23
N CYS A 206 13.42 -11.92 0.55
CA CYS A 206 12.99 -11.44 -0.76
C CYS A 206 12.50 -9.98 -0.70
N ASP A 207 11.64 -9.66 0.26
CA ASP A 207 11.14 -8.28 0.45
C ASP A 207 12.29 -7.32 0.83
N LEU A 208 13.21 -7.75 1.68
CA LEU A 208 14.39 -6.96 2.06
C LEU A 208 15.32 -6.72 0.86
N ALA A 209 15.52 -7.72 -0.01
CA ALA A 209 16.29 -7.54 -1.23
C ALA A 209 15.66 -6.52 -2.18
N ARG A 210 14.33 -6.48 -2.29
CA ARG A 210 13.59 -5.46 -3.06
C ARG A 210 13.77 -4.08 -2.45
N LEU A 211 13.67 -3.95 -1.12
CA LEU A 211 13.92 -2.69 -0.41
C LEU A 211 15.34 -2.16 -0.67
N ARG A 212 16.36 -3.03 -0.64
CA ARG A 212 17.76 -2.67 -0.98
C ARG A 212 17.92 -2.21 -2.44
N LYS A 213 17.13 -2.75 -3.36
CA LYS A 213 17.15 -2.30 -4.75
C LYS A 213 16.58 -0.88 -4.85
N LEU A 214 15.46 -0.61 -4.18
CA LEU A 214 14.78 0.69 -4.18
C LEU A 214 15.57 1.79 -3.45
N SER A 215 16.35 1.45 -2.42
CA SER A 215 17.14 2.43 -1.67
C SER A 215 18.29 3.04 -2.46
N ARG A 216 18.68 2.43 -3.60
CA ARG A 216 19.67 3.01 -4.51
C ARG A 216 19.19 4.35 -5.07
N ASP A 217 17.89 4.45 -5.33
CA ASP A 217 17.26 5.65 -5.88
C ASP A 217 16.72 6.56 -4.77
N ILE A 218 16.44 6.01 -3.58
CA ILE A 218 15.85 6.73 -2.43
C ILE A 218 16.69 6.46 -1.16
N PRO A 219 17.80 7.19 -0.95
CA PRO A 219 18.76 6.90 0.12
C PRO A 219 18.20 7.15 1.54
N SER A 220 17.11 7.92 1.68
CA SER A 220 16.46 8.18 2.98
C SER A 220 15.94 6.91 3.67
N VAL A 221 15.87 5.79 2.94
CA VAL A 221 15.37 4.49 3.42
C VAL A 221 16.47 3.64 4.06
N LEU A 222 17.75 3.98 3.88
CA LEU A 222 18.89 3.20 4.40
C LEU A 222 18.78 2.80 5.88
N PRO A 223 18.34 3.67 6.82
CA PRO A 223 18.16 3.27 8.22
C PRO A 223 17.23 2.07 8.41
N ARG A 224 16.17 1.97 7.58
CA ARG A 224 15.20 0.86 7.64
C ARG A 224 15.79 -0.46 7.17
N ILE A 225 16.69 -0.41 6.18
CA ILE A 225 17.39 -1.62 5.72
C ILE A 225 18.20 -2.22 6.86
N PHE A 226 18.96 -1.40 7.60
CA PHE A 226 19.73 -1.90 8.74
C PHE A 226 18.85 -2.51 9.83
N LEU A 227 17.70 -1.90 10.11
CA LEU A 227 16.72 -2.44 11.04
C LEU A 227 16.22 -3.81 10.59
N TYR A 228 15.74 -3.93 9.36
CA TYR A 228 15.21 -5.19 8.85
C TYR A 228 16.30 -6.26 8.65
N GLU A 229 17.55 -5.88 8.40
CA GLU A 229 18.68 -6.81 8.44
C GLU A 229 18.92 -7.37 9.84
N ALA A 230 18.81 -6.55 10.88
CA ALA A 230 18.89 -7.04 12.25
C ALA A 230 17.74 -8.00 12.55
N THR A 231 16.51 -7.65 12.15
CA THR A 231 15.34 -8.54 12.25
C THR A 231 15.55 -9.87 11.53
N ALA A 232 16.10 -9.86 10.31
CA ALA A 232 16.39 -11.09 9.56
C ALA A 232 17.40 -12.00 10.28
N ARG A 233 18.42 -11.43 10.94
CA ARG A 233 19.38 -12.21 11.74
C ARG A 233 18.70 -12.85 12.95
N ILE A 234 17.82 -12.12 13.63
CA ILE A 234 17.04 -12.65 14.76
C ILE A 234 16.12 -13.78 14.28
N MET A 235 15.46 -13.63 13.13
CA MET A 235 14.60 -14.69 12.55
C MET A 235 15.38 -15.96 12.17
N ALA A 236 16.67 -15.82 11.84
CA ALA A 236 17.52 -16.94 11.42
C ALA A 236 18.09 -17.76 12.60
N GLY A 237 18.12 -17.20 13.81
CA GLY A 237 18.72 -17.81 15.00
C GLY A 237 20.18 -17.42 15.19
#